data_AF-A0A4Y1ZD21-F1
#
_entry.id   AF-A0A4Y1ZD21-F1
#
_cell.length_a   1.000
_cell.length_b   1.000
_cell.length_c   1.000
_cell.angle_alpha   90.00
_cell.angle_beta   90.00
_cell.angle_gamma   90.00
#
_symmetry.space_group_name_H-M   'P 1'
#
loop_
_entity.id
_entity.type
_entity.pdbx_description
1 polymer ?
#
loop_
_entity_poly.entity_id
_entity_poly.type
_entity_poly.pdbx_seq_one_letter_code
_entity_poly.pdbx_strand_id
1 'polypeptide(L)'
;MTFDNGYEAGYTAHILDTLKKEHVPATFFITGHYISDQPELVKRMVNEGHIIGNHSWSHPDLAKISDAKYKKELAKLKARYTKLTGQTEMNYLRPPRGTFSERSLKLGHDEGYINVFWSAAYRDWLRDEQHGADYAYDHIMKRMHPGAVICFIRFPKTMPKPFLKSFMT
;
A
#
# COMPACT_ATOMS: atom_id res chain seq x y z
N MET A 1 -7.75 0.39 -6.11
CA MET A 1 -7.55 1.01 -4.78
C MET A 1 -6.21 0.56 -4.21
N THR A 2 -5.51 1.41 -3.43
CA THR A 2 -4.19 1.05 -2.88
C THR A 2 -4.03 1.40 -1.40
N PHE A 3 -3.20 0.63 -0.70
CA PHE A 3 -3.01 0.72 0.75
C PHE A 3 -1.51 0.72 1.10
N ASP A 4 -1.09 1.55 2.05
CA ASP A 4 0.28 1.61 2.57
C ASP A 4 0.32 0.97 3.97
N ASN A 5 0.91 -0.22 4.03
CA ASN A 5 0.93 -1.07 5.22
C ASN A 5 2.32 -1.05 5.88
N GLY A 6 2.51 -0.05 6.75
CA GLY A 6 3.71 0.07 7.59
C GLY A 6 3.69 -0.87 8.79
N TYR A 7 2.55 -0.98 9.46
CA TYR A 7 2.29 -1.79 10.65
C TYR A 7 0.80 -2.18 10.66
N GLU A 8 0.41 -3.15 11.49
CA GLU A 8 -0.98 -3.58 11.61
C GLU A 8 -1.68 -2.92 12.80
N ALA A 9 -2.92 -2.48 12.59
CA ALA A 9 -3.74 -1.83 13.61
C ALA A 9 -5.01 -2.63 13.96
N GLY A 10 -5.14 -3.87 13.46
CA GLY A 10 -6.27 -4.76 13.70
C GLY A 10 -7.41 -4.63 12.69
N TYR A 11 -7.17 -4.02 11.53
CA TYR A 11 -8.22 -3.69 10.55
C TYR A 11 -8.07 -4.41 9.22
N THR A 12 -6.85 -4.84 8.86
CA THR A 12 -6.59 -5.38 7.52
C THR A 12 -7.42 -6.63 7.23
N ALA A 13 -7.64 -7.50 8.22
CA ALA A 13 -8.48 -8.69 8.03
C ALA A 13 -9.92 -8.34 7.60
N HIS A 14 -10.54 -7.35 8.26
CA HIS A 14 -11.88 -6.88 7.93
C HIS A 14 -11.95 -6.20 6.56
N ILE A 15 -10.88 -5.53 6.15
CA ILE A 15 -10.78 -4.92 4.83
C ILE A 15 -10.72 -6.01 3.77
N LEU A 16 -9.88 -7.02 3.95
CA LEU A 16 -9.82 -8.18 3.05
C LEU A 16 -11.19 -8.87 2.93
N ASP A 17 -11.90 -9.07 4.05
CA ASP A 17 -13.28 -9.61 4.04
C ASP A 17 -14.22 -8.75 3.17
N THR A 18 -14.11 -7.43 3.32
CA THR A 18 -14.94 -6.47 2.58
C THR A 18 -14.59 -6.45 1.10
N LEU A 19 -13.30 -6.44 0.74
CA LEU A 19 -12.82 -6.49 -0.64
C LEU A 19 -13.27 -7.76 -1.34
N LYS A 20 -13.16 -8.90 -0.65
CA LYS A 20 -13.63 -10.20 -1.14
C LYS A 20 -15.14 -10.19 -1.39
N LYS A 21 -15.92 -9.65 -0.45
CA LYS A 21 -17.38 -9.54 -0.57
C LYS A 21 -17.81 -8.68 -1.75
N GLU A 22 -17.12 -7.57 -1.99
CA GLU A 22 -17.44 -6.65 -3.08
C GLU A 22 -16.70 -6.99 -4.39
N HIS A 23 -15.93 -8.10 -4.42
CA HIS A 23 -15.17 -8.54 -5.59
C HIS A 23 -14.20 -7.48 -6.15
N VAL A 24 -13.61 -6.66 -5.28
CA VAL A 24 -12.70 -5.59 -5.67
C VAL A 24 -11.25 -5.98 -5.37
N PRO A 25 -10.38 -6.16 -6.39
CA PRO A 25 -8.95 -6.32 -6.15
C PRO A 25 -8.31 -5.00 -5.70
N ALA A 26 -7.32 -5.09 -4.81
CA ALA A 26 -6.56 -3.95 -4.35
C ALA A 26 -5.05 -4.20 -4.40
N THR A 27 -4.27 -3.13 -4.23
CA THR A 27 -2.82 -3.19 -4.12
C THR A 27 -2.37 -2.79 -2.72
N PHE A 28 -1.55 -3.63 -2.07
CA PHE A 28 -1.01 -3.39 -0.73
C PHE A 28 0.50 -3.16 -0.82
N PHE A 29 0.95 -1.94 -0.53
CA PHE A 29 2.36 -1.58 -0.42
C PHE A 29 2.83 -1.87 1.00
N ILE A 30 3.57 -2.97 1.19
CA ILE A 30 3.99 -3.44 2.51
C ILE A 30 5.43 -3.07 2.83
N THR A 31 5.74 -2.89 4.11
CA THR A 31 7.13 -2.72 4.58
C THR A 31 7.74 -4.04 5.09
N GLY A 32 9.04 -4.03 5.36
CA GLY A 32 9.75 -5.14 6.00
C GLY A 32 9.23 -5.46 7.40
N HIS A 33 8.80 -4.45 8.17
CA HIS A 33 8.17 -4.65 9.46
C HIS A 33 6.84 -5.39 9.31
N TYR A 34 5.96 -4.92 8.42
CA TYR A 34 4.65 -5.51 8.19
C TYR A 34 4.70 -6.99 7.79
N ILE A 35 5.54 -7.35 6.82
CA ILE A 35 5.67 -8.76 6.39
C ILE A 35 6.28 -9.67 7.45
N SER A 36 7.04 -9.11 8.39
CA SER A 36 7.64 -9.88 9.49
C SER A 36 6.64 -10.12 10.61
N ASP A 37 5.82 -9.11 10.91
CA ASP A 37 4.82 -9.14 11.98
C ASP A 37 3.52 -9.82 11.57
N GLN A 38 3.10 -9.65 10.31
CA GLN A 38 1.81 -10.14 9.78
C GLN A 38 1.95 -11.06 8.56
N PRO A 39 2.73 -12.15 8.64
CA PRO A 39 2.96 -13.04 7.50
C PRO A 39 1.66 -13.68 6.96
N GLU A 40 0.71 -13.99 7.83
CA GLU A 40 -0.55 -14.64 7.43
C GLU A 40 -1.48 -13.68 6.67
N LEU A 41 -1.51 -12.40 7.03
CA LEU A 41 -2.26 -11.39 6.26
C LEU A 41 -1.64 -11.20 4.87
N VAL A 42 -0.31 -11.20 4.75
CA VAL A 42 0.37 -11.10 3.45
C VAL A 42 0.06 -12.31 2.57
N LYS A 43 0.09 -13.53 3.11
CA LYS A 43 -0.33 -14.73 2.36
C LYS A 43 -1.79 -14.63 1.93
N ARG A 44 -2.66 -14.17 2.82
CA ARG A 44 -4.09 -13.98 2.52
C ARG A 44 -4.30 -13.00 1.37
N MET A 45 -3.60 -11.87 1.36
CA MET A 45 -3.66 -10.91 0.26
C MET A 45 -3.33 -11.57 -1.09
N VAL A 46 -2.26 -12.37 -1.15
CA VAL A 46 -1.87 -13.10 -2.37
C VAL A 46 -2.94 -14.12 -2.77
N ASN A 47 -3.40 -14.94 -1.81
CA ASN A 47 -4.39 -15.99 -2.07
C ASN A 47 -5.75 -15.44 -2.51
N GLU A 48 -6.11 -14.23 -2.09
CA GLU A 48 -7.35 -13.55 -2.46
C GLU A 48 -7.22 -12.70 -3.74
N GLY A 49 -6.09 -12.79 -4.45
CA GLY A 49 -5.90 -12.17 -5.76
C GLY A 49 -5.54 -10.68 -5.70
N HIS A 50 -5.03 -10.20 -4.57
CA HIS A 50 -4.54 -8.83 -4.44
C HIS A 50 -3.08 -8.71 -4.88
N ILE A 51 -2.69 -7.49 -5.26
CA ILE A 51 -1.33 -7.19 -5.68
C ILE A 51 -0.52 -6.73 -4.46
N ILE A 52 0.69 -7.26 -4.30
CA ILE A 52 1.63 -6.78 -3.28
C ILE A 52 2.67 -5.87 -3.94
N GLY A 53 2.76 -4.63 -3.45
CA GLY A 53 3.75 -3.65 -3.82
C GLY A 53 4.85 -3.49 -2.77
N ASN A 54 6.01 -3.04 -3.20
CA ASN A 54 7.18 -2.79 -2.36
C ASN A 54 7.06 -1.40 -1.74
N HIS A 55 7.13 -1.30 -0.41
CA HIS A 55 7.19 -0.03 0.32
C HIS A 55 8.50 0.14 1.09
N SER A 56 9.59 -0.46 0.58
CA SER A 56 10.91 -0.62 1.19
C SER A 56 10.94 -1.44 2.48
N TRP A 57 12.13 -1.86 2.90
CA TRP A 57 12.29 -2.69 4.10
C TRP A 57 12.08 -1.89 5.39
N SER A 58 12.78 -0.76 5.53
CA SER A 58 12.85 0.05 6.75
C SER A 58 12.17 1.42 6.65
N HIS A 59 11.45 1.68 5.54
CA HIS A 59 10.77 2.95 5.28
C HIS A 59 11.68 4.21 5.27
N PRO A 60 12.91 4.18 4.69
CA PRO A 60 13.73 5.38 4.62
C PRO A 60 13.24 6.33 3.51
N ASP A 61 13.69 7.58 3.58
CA ASP A 61 13.55 8.51 2.46
C ASP A 61 14.47 8.06 1.30
N LEU A 62 13.89 7.36 0.33
CA LEU A 62 14.63 6.75 -0.79
C LEU A 62 15.35 7.80 -1.65
N ALA A 63 14.89 9.06 -1.66
CA ALA A 63 15.53 10.14 -2.39
C ALA A 63 16.87 10.57 -1.76
N LYS A 64 17.10 10.29 -0.46
CA LYS A 64 18.26 10.79 0.29
C LYS A 64 19.34 9.74 0.60
N ILE A 65 19.02 8.46 0.46
CA ILE A 65 19.98 7.38 0.72
C ILE A 65 20.88 7.09 -0.48
N SER A 66 21.99 6.38 -0.27
CA SER A 66 22.85 5.91 -1.35
C SER A 66 22.18 4.84 -2.21
N ASP A 67 22.62 4.71 -3.46
CA ASP A 67 22.09 3.74 -4.42
C ASP A 67 22.25 2.29 -3.92
N ALA A 68 23.38 1.97 -3.30
CA ALA A 68 23.60 0.66 -2.68
C ALA A 68 22.58 0.37 -1.56
N LYS A 69 22.25 1.37 -0.74
CA LYS A 69 21.24 1.23 0.31
C LYS A 69 19.84 1.11 -0.31
N TYR A 70 19.53 1.90 -1.33
CA TYR A 70 18.28 1.84 -2.08
C TYR A 70 18.01 0.42 -2.60
N LYS A 71 18.95 -0.15 -3.36
CA LYS A 71 18.83 -1.51 -3.92
C LYS A 71 18.67 -2.55 -2.81
N LYS A 72 19.43 -2.42 -1.73
CA LYS A 72 19.35 -3.32 -0.58
C LYS A 72 17.97 -3.28 0.10
N GLU A 73 17.38 -2.10 0.26
CA GLU A 73 16.04 -1.95 0.84
C GLU A 73 14.97 -2.68 0.03
N LEU A 74 15.00 -2.53 -1.30
CA LEU A 74 14.02 -3.16 -2.19
C LEU A 74 14.23 -4.67 -2.29
N ALA A 75 15.47 -5.10 -2.52
CA ALA A 75 15.82 -6.51 -2.68
C ALA A 75 15.53 -7.32 -1.41
N LYS A 76 15.80 -6.75 -0.22
CA LYS A 76 15.55 -7.43 1.06
C LYS A 76 14.07 -7.71 1.27
N LEU A 77 13.19 -6.75 0.94
CA LEU A 77 11.75 -6.97 1.03
C LEU A 77 11.28 -8.01 0.02
N LYS A 78 11.70 -7.87 -1.25
CA LYS A 78 11.34 -8.83 -2.32
C LYS A 78 11.76 -10.26 -1.98
N ALA A 79 12.97 -10.45 -1.43
CA ALA A 79 13.45 -11.76 -1.00
C ALA A 79 12.60 -12.36 0.13
N ARG A 80 12.21 -11.55 1.13
CA ARG A 80 11.32 -12.00 2.21
C ARG A 80 9.93 -12.36 1.68
N TYR A 81 9.39 -11.54 0.78
CA TYR A 81 8.11 -11.78 0.11
C TYR A 81 8.12 -13.08 -0.69
N THR A 82 9.16 -13.29 -1.51
CA THR A 82 9.33 -14.51 -2.31
C THR A 82 9.41 -15.75 -1.41
N LYS A 83 10.22 -15.68 -0.34
CA LYS A 83 10.34 -16.79 0.62
C LYS A 83 9.02 -17.12 1.32
N LEU A 84 8.19 -16.11 1.61
CA LEU A 84 6.94 -16.29 2.34
C LEU A 84 5.81 -16.83 1.48
N THR A 85 5.74 -16.38 0.22
CA THR A 85 4.56 -16.58 -0.65
C THR A 85 4.81 -17.46 -1.86
N GLY A 86 6.08 -17.72 -2.19
CA GLY A 86 6.48 -18.39 -3.44
C GLY A 86 6.41 -17.50 -4.68
N GLN A 87 5.89 -16.26 -4.56
CA GLN A 87 5.76 -15.32 -5.67
C GLN A 87 7.06 -14.57 -5.92
N THR A 88 7.53 -14.56 -7.17
CA THR A 88 8.76 -13.85 -7.57
C THR A 88 8.50 -12.45 -8.11
N GLU A 89 7.26 -12.18 -8.51
CA GLU A 89 6.86 -10.89 -9.08
C GLU A 89 6.45 -9.91 -7.98
N MET A 90 7.05 -8.73 -8.02
CA MET A 90 6.75 -7.63 -7.10
C MET A 90 7.09 -6.34 -7.84
N ASN A 91 6.25 -5.99 -8.80
CA ASN A 91 6.62 -5.06 -9.87
C ASN A 91 6.30 -3.60 -9.55
N TYR A 92 5.61 -3.33 -8.44
CA TYR A 92 5.20 -1.98 -8.06
C TYR A 92 5.98 -1.50 -6.85
N LEU A 93 6.45 -0.26 -6.89
CA LEU A 93 7.12 0.43 -5.80
C LEU A 93 6.33 1.68 -5.45
N ARG A 94 6.04 1.89 -4.17
CA ARG A 94 5.62 3.20 -3.67
C ARG A 94 6.74 3.77 -2.81
N PRO A 95 7.35 4.91 -3.19
CA PRO A 95 8.36 5.54 -2.37
C PRO A 95 7.81 5.90 -0.98
N PRO A 96 8.49 5.53 0.12
CA PRO A 96 8.14 5.95 1.47
C PRO A 96 7.91 7.45 1.55
N ARG A 97 6.85 7.86 2.28
CA ARG A 97 6.48 9.28 2.50
C ARG A 97 6.13 10.05 1.22
N GLY A 98 6.03 9.39 0.07
CA GLY A 98 5.87 10.04 -1.23
C GLY A 98 7.06 10.89 -1.65
N THR A 99 8.22 10.75 -1.01
CA THR A 99 9.42 11.52 -1.39
C THR A 99 10.12 10.84 -2.55
N PHE A 100 10.52 11.62 -3.55
CA PHE A 100 11.24 11.13 -4.72
C PHE A 100 12.20 12.19 -5.28
N SER A 101 13.12 11.71 -6.09
CA SER A 101 14.03 12.46 -6.95
C SER A 101 14.16 11.72 -8.29
N GLU A 102 14.60 12.41 -9.33
CA GLU A 102 14.87 11.80 -10.65
C GLU A 102 15.79 10.57 -10.51
N ARG A 103 16.84 10.68 -9.69
CA ARG A 103 17.73 9.57 -9.33
C ARG A 103 16.94 8.37 -8.79
N SER A 104 16.10 8.60 -7.78
CA SER A 104 15.35 7.52 -7.13
C SER A 104 14.31 6.87 -8.05
N LEU A 105 13.70 7.63 -8.96
CA LEU A 105 12.76 7.10 -9.95
C LEU A 105 13.48 6.23 -10.97
N LYS A 106 14.62 6.70 -11.48
CA LYS A 106 15.48 5.94 -12.39
C LYS A 106 15.96 4.64 -11.75
N LEU A 107 16.43 4.69 -10.51
CA LEU A 107 16.85 3.49 -9.79
C LEU A 107 15.70 2.48 -9.64
N GLY A 108 14.49 2.95 -9.29
CA GLY A 108 13.32 2.08 -9.21
C GLY A 108 13.04 1.38 -10.54
N HIS A 109 13.07 2.14 -11.65
CA HIS A 109 12.89 1.60 -13.00
C HIS A 109 13.98 0.59 -13.38
N ASP A 110 15.26 0.91 -13.13
CA ASP A 110 16.39 0.03 -13.43
C ASP A 110 16.34 -1.28 -12.63
N GLU A 111 15.76 -1.26 -11.43
CA GLU A 111 15.50 -2.45 -10.59
C GLU A 111 14.20 -3.19 -10.98
N GLY A 112 13.53 -2.77 -12.06
CA GLY A 112 12.34 -3.41 -12.61
C GLY A 112 11.02 -3.01 -11.94
N TYR A 113 10.99 -1.91 -11.19
CA TYR A 113 9.78 -1.42 -10.53
C TYR A 113 9.10 -0.30 -11.31
N ILE A 114 7.77 -0.35 -11.33
CA ILE A 114 6.90 0.77 -11.68
C ILE A 114 6.65 1.59 -10.41
N ASN A 115 7.04 2.86 -10.41
CA ASN A 115 6.76 3.78 -9.31
C ASN A 115 5.28 4.19 -9.33
N VAL A 116 4.57 3.94 -8.22
CA VAL A 116 3.13 4.21 -8.08
C VAL A 116 2.88 5.26 -7.01
N PHE A 117 2.35 6.40 -7.43
CA PHE A 117 1.91 7.49 -6.56
C PHE A 117 0.39 7.42 -6.30
N TRP A 118 -0.21 8.54 -5.93
CA TRP A 118 -1.65 8.67 -5.71
C TRP A 118 -2.13 10.03 -6.21
N SER A 119 -3.39 10.09 -6.64
CA SER A 119 -4.09 11.33 -6.98
C SER A 119 -5.07 11.77 -5.89
N ALA A 120 -5.45 10.84 -5.01
CA ALA A 120 -6.31 11.10 -3.86
C ALA A 120 -5.73 10.44 -2.61
N ALA A 121 -5.54 11.23 -1.56
CA ALA A 121 -5.24 10.77 -0.22
C ALA A 121 -5.99 11.63 0.78
N TYR A 122 -6.32 11.04 1.92
CA TYR A 122 -6.86 11.76 3.06
C TYR A 122 -5.95 11.50 4.27
N ARG A 123 -5.86 12.48 5.18
CA ARG A 123 -4.99 12.44 6.35
C ARG A 123 -5.53 11.50 7.41
N ASP A 124 -5.40 10.20 7.18
CA ASP A 124 -5.92 9.14 8.05
C ASP A 124 -4.88 8.64 9.10
N TRP A 125 -3.61 9.03 8.98
CA TRP A 125 -2.48 8.49 9.77
C TRP A 125 -2.21 9.17 11.13
N LEU A 126 -2.93 10.22 11.52
CA LEU A 126 -2.74 10.86 12.84
C LEU A 126 -3.49 10.10 13.93
N ARG A 127 -2.82 9.80 15.06
CA ARG A 127 -3.40 8.98 16.15
C ARG A 127 -4.44 9.74 16.96
N ASP A 128 -4.23 11.04 17.09
CA ASP A 128 -5.02 11.89 17.98
C ASP A 128 -6.17 12.59 17.24
N GLU A 129 -6.31 12.33 15.93
CA GLU A 129 -7.35 12.89 15.05
C GLU A 129 -8.12 11.78 14.31
N GLN A 130 -8.54 10.73 15.04
CA GLN A 130 -9.38 9.69 14.43
C GLN A 130 -10.81 10.20 14.26
N HIS A 131 -11.14 10.57 13.03
CA HIS A 131 -12.51 10.92 12.65
C HIS A 131 -13.34 9.67 12.31
N GLY A 132 -14.67 9.77 12.40
CA GLY A 132 -15.59 8.67 12.10
C GLY A 132 -15.60 8.25 10.61
N ALA A 133 -16.26 7.13 10.32
CA ALA A 133 -16.32 6.57 8.96
C ALA A 133 -16.92 7.54 7.92
N ASP A 134 -17.91 8.35 8.32
CA ASP A 134 -18.54 9.34 7.44
C ASP A 134 -17.57 10.46 7.05
N TYR A 135 -16.70 10.87 7.98
CA TYR A 135 -15.69 11.88 7.68
C TYR A 135 -14.68 11.37 6.64
N ALA A 136 -14.22 10.13 6.80
CA ALA A 136 -13.34 9.49 5.82
C ALA A 136 -14.05 9.37 4.46
N TYR A 137 -15.30 8.93 4.45
CA TYR A 137 -16.12 8.82 3.25
C TYR A 137 -16.18 10.13 2.47
N ASP A 138 -16.63 11.20 3.12
CA ASP A 138 -16.84 12.51 2.48
C ASP A 138 -15.53 13.08 1.93
N HIS A 139 -14.43 12.92 2.66
CA HIS A 139 -13.14 13.46 2.24
C HIS A 139 -12.56 12.73 1.04
N ILE A 140 -12.81 11.43 0.92
CA ILE A 140 -12.35 10.66 -0.24
C ILE A 140 -13.26 10.91 -1.43
N MET A 141 -14.60 10.87 -1.25
CA MET A 141 -15.55 11.09 -2.33
C MET A 141 -15.39 12.46 -2.99
N LYS A 142 -15.08 13.52 -2.22
CA LYS A 142 -14.78 14.85 -2.76
C LYS A 142 -13.55 14.91 -3.67
N ARG A 143 -12.66 13.91 -3.57
CA ARG A 143 -11.43 13.80 -4.36
C ARG A 143 -11.55 12.74 -5.46
N MET A 144 -12.73 12.17 -5.66
CA MET A 144 -12.97 11.18 -6.69
C MET A 144 -13.10 11.77 -8.09
N HIS A 145 -12.37 11.14 -9.01
CA HIS A 145 -12.37 11.44 -10.43
C HIS A 145 -12.06 10.15 -11.21
N PRO A 146 -12.44 10.06 -12.50
CA PRO A 146 -12.03 8.94 -13.35
C PRO A 146 -10.50 8.77 -13.35
N GLY A 147 -10.03 7.54 -13.17
CA GLY A 147 -8.61 7.20 -13.08
C GLY A 147 -7.93 7.49 -11.74
N ALA A 148 -8.69 7.79 -10.67
CA ALA A 148 -8.09 8.10 -9.38
C ALA A 148 -7.35 6.91 -8.75
N VAL A 149 -6.14 7.17 -8.24
CA VAL A 149 -5.36 6.23 -7.44
C VAL A 149 -5.38 6.71 -6.00
N ILE A 150 -6.02 5.92 -5.13
CA ILE A 150 -6.22 6.30 -3.73
C ILE A 150 -5.17 5.65 -2.85
N CYS A 151 -4.57 6.45 -1.98
CA CYS A 151 -3.70 5.96 -0.91
C CYS A 151 -4.41 6.04 0.44
N PHE A 152 -4.42 4.92 1.14
CA PHE A 152 -4.90 4.73 2.50
C PHE A 152 -3.72 4.30 3.38
N ILE A 153 -3.51 4.95 4.53
CA ILE A 153 -2.39 4.63 5.42
C ILE A 153 -2.89 4.04 6.75
N ARG A 154 -4.04 4.51 7.25
CA ARG A 154 -4.63 3.99 8.50
C ARG A 154 -6.14 3.98 8.40
N PHE A 155 -6.69 2.78 8.54
CA PHE A 155 -8.05 2.51 8.14
C PHE A 155 -9.10 3.03 9.16
N PRO A 156 -10.26 3.52 8.71
CA PRO A 156 -11.44 3.56 9.58
C PRO A 156 -11.85 2.13 9.94
N LYS A 157 -12.41 1.93 11.15
CA LYS A 157 -12.86 0.61 11.64
C LYS A 157 -13.77 -0.15 10.67
N THR A 158 -14.47 0.57 9.80
CA THR A 158 -15.31 0.03 8.72
C THR A 158 -15.17 0.88 7.47
N MET A 159 -15.02 0.24 6.31
CA MET A 159 -15.12 0.90 5.01
C MET A 159 -16.60 1.16 4.69
N PRO A 160 -17.02 2.40 4.41
CA PRO A 160 -18.39 2.71 4.05
C PRO A 160 -18.80 1.95 2.78
N LYS A 161 -19.90 1.18 2.79
CA LYS A 161 -20.41 0.45 1.61
C LYS A 161 -20.54 1.30 0.32
N PRO A 162 -20.96 2.57 0.35
CA PRO A 162 -21.06 3.37 -0.86
C PRO A 162 -19.71 3.60 -1.54
N PHE A 163 -18.62 3.50 -0.78
CA PHE A 163 -17.25 3.70 -1.26
C PHE A 163 -16.82 2.65 -2.28
N LEU A 164 -17.23 1.39 -2.09
CA LEU A 164 -16.79 0.29 -2.96
C LEU A 164 -17.57 0.26 -4.28
N LYS A 165 -18.83 0.72 -4.27
CA LYS A 165 -19.65 0.83 -5.49
C LYS A 165 -19.07 1.81 -6.51
N SER A 166 -18.43 2.91 -6.07
CA SER A 166 -17.81 3.87 -6.98
C SER A 166 -16.54 3.36 -7.69
N PHE A 167 -15.99 2.20 -7.31
CA PHE A 167 -14.87 1.57 -8.04
C PHE A 167 -15.31 0.46 -9.00
N MET A 168 -16.61 0.13 -9.01
CA MET A 168 -17.18 -0.93 -9.84
C MET A 168 -17.95 -0.39 -11.07
N THR A 169 -18.08 0.92 -11.20
CA THR A 169 -18.73 1.63 -12.31
C THR A 169 -17.75 2.58 -12.97
#